data_AF-A0A661UVP7-F1
#
_entry.id   AF-A0A661UVP7-F1
#
_cell.length_a   1.000
_cell.length_b   1.000
_cell.length_c   1.000
_cell.angle_alpha   90.00
_cell.angle_beta   90.00
_cell.angle_gamma   90.00
#
_symmetry.space_group_name_H-M   'P 1'
#
loop_
_entity.id
_entity.type
_entity.pdbx_description
1 polymer ?
#
loop_
_entity_poly.entity_id
_entity_poly.type
_entity_poly.pdbx_seq_one_letter_code
_entity_poly.pdbx_strand_id
1 'polypeptide(L)'
;GPRIGVDHWHVIYEYVVCGETQPAAPMWSGSGVHTHGDGIMHIHPFTADEEGAGASLVKWFEYGGGVLGSDRVRLPGSPDTYTNGGECPDGTIGTVQVIVNGALETDYEEYIPQDGDRIEIVFGPEREFVRQALTDAPARLY
;
A
#
# COMPACT_ATOMS: atom_id res chain seq x y z
N GLY A 1 -10.48 -1.53 14.73
CA GLY A 1 -9.83 -0.28 14.28
C GLY A 1 -9.26 0.46 15.46
N PRO A 2 -8.33 1.39 15.22
CA PRO A 2 -7.65 2.18 16.26
C PRO A 2 -8.63 3.15 16.92
N ARG A 3 -8.34 3.55 18.17
CA ARG A 3 -9.17 4.43 18.99
C ARG A 3 -8.41 5.64 19.54
N ILE A 4 -9.12 6.76 19.65
CA ILE A 4 -8.61 8.05 20.16
C ILE A 4 -8.10 7.88 21.59
N GLY A 5 -6.91 8.42 21.84
CA GLY A 5 -6.30 8.47 23.18
C GLY A 5 -5.89 7.10 23.73
N VAL A 6 -5.97 6.03 22.93
CA VAL A 6 -5.59 4.68 23.32
C VAL A 6 -4.52 4.13 22.40
N ASP A 7 -4.80 4.14 21.10
CA ASP A 7 -4.00 3.43 20.11
C ASP A 7 -2.96 4.36 19.46
N HIS A 8 -1.74 3.86 19.30
CA HIS A 8 -0.68 4.48 18.53
C HIS A 8 0.05 3.41 17.75
N TRP A 9 -0.37 3.22 16.52
CA TRP A 9 0.11 2.13 15.67
C TRP A 9 1.13 2.61 14.66
N HIS A 10 2.09 1.74 14.37
CA HIS A 10 3.12 1.95 13.36
C HIS A 10 3.02 0.85 12.31
N VAL A 11 2.75 1.25 11.07
CA VAL A 11 2.61 0.35 9.93
C VAL A 11 3.74 0.65 8.96
N ILE A 12 4.56 -0.34 8.64
CA ILE A 12 5.62 -0.18 7.65
C ILE A 12 4.99 -0.41 6.28
N TYR A 13 5.31 0.46 5.31
CA TYR A 13 4.86 0.25 3.94
C TYR A 13 5.97 0.43 2.91
N GLU A 14 5.81 -0.27 1.80
CA GLU A 14 6.60 -0.08 0.58
C GLU A 14 5.66 0.16 -0.59
N TYR A 15 6.05 1.05 -1.50
CA TYR A 15 5.37 1.25 -2.77
C TYR A 15 6.28 0.75 -3.90
N VAL A 16 5.81 -0.23 -4.66
CA VAL A 16 6.60 -0.89 -5.69
C VAL A 16 5.90 -0.72 -7.03
N VAL A 17 6.60 -0.18 -8.03
CA VAL A 17 6.08 0.01 -9.38
C VAL A 17 6.97 -0.75 -10.35
N CYS A 18 6.39 -1.70 -11.08
CA CYS A 18 7.06 -2.51 -12.10
C CYS A 18 8.36 -3.16 -11.59
N GLY A 19 8.34 -3.63 -10.34
CA GLY A 19 9.48 -4.28 -9.68
C GLY A 19 10.44 -3.34 -8.96
N GLU A 20 10.29 -2.03 -9.11
CA GLU A 20 11.17 -1.03 -8.49
C GLU A 20 10.51 -0.38 -7.26
N THR A 21 11.20 -0.43 -6.12
CA THR A 21 10.78 0.28 -4.91
C THR A 21 10.86 1.78 -5.14
N GLN A 22 9.75 2.46 -4.92
CA GLN A 22 9.61 3.90 -5.05
C GLN A 22 9.99 4.61 -3.75
N PRO A 23 10.31 5.92 -3.80
CA PRO A 23 10.45 6.73 -2.61
C PRO A 23 9.20 6.67 -1.72
N ALA A 24 9.40 6.77 -0.41
CA ALA A 24 8.29 6.95 0.53
C ALA A 24 7.51 8.22 0.21
N ALA A 25 6.23 8.23 0.60
CA ALA A 25 5.40 9.42 0.49
C ALA A 25 6.01 10.58 1.30
N PRO A 26 5.82 11.85 0.89
CA PRO A 26 6.29 12.99 1.68
C PRO A 26 5.55 13.08 3.01
N MET A 27 6.08 13.85 3.95
CA MET A 27 5.43 14.08 5.25
C MET A 27 4.10 14.85 5.12
N TRP A 28 3.11 14.44 5.91
CA TRP A 28 1.96 15.26 6.30
C TRP A 28 1.55 14.92 7.74
N SER A 29 0.86 15.83 8.44
CA SER A 29 0.49 15.63 9.86
C SER A 29 -0.80 16.35 10.26
N GLY A 30 -1.66 16.67 9.27
CA GLY A 30 -2.96 17.33 9.52
C GLY A 30 -4.03 16.44 10.14
N SER A 31 -3.78 15.13 10.23
CA SER A 31 -4.69 14.08 10.69
C SER A 31 -3.98 13.10 11.64
N GLY A 32 -4.77 12.36 12.43
CA GLY A 32 -4.28 11.27 13.28
C GLY A 32 -3.76 10.05 12.49
N VAL A 33 -4.03 10.02 11.18
CA VAL A 33 -3.60 8.98 10.23
C VAL A 33 -2.66 9.64 9.21
N HIS A 34 -1.35 9.46 9.36
CA HIS A 34 -0.36 10.26 8.64
C HIS A 34 1.01 9.59 8.48
N THR A 35 2.03 10.32 7.99
CA THR A 35 3.42 9.84 7.88
C THR A 35 4.43 10.97 8.08
N HIS A 36 5.64 10.63 8.55
CA HIS A 36 6.77 11.56 8.63
C HIS A 36 7.69 11.48 7.40
N GLY A 37 7.31 10.72 6.37
CA GLY A 37 8.13 10.50 5.18
C GLY A 37 9.28 9.51 5.38
N ASP A 38 9.13 8.65 6.37
CA ASP A 38 10.08 7.63 6.83
C ASP A 38 9.70 6.20 6.37
N GLY A 39 8.68 6.07 5.53
CA GLY A 39 8.12 4.77 5.11
C GLY A 39 7.21 4.13 6.17
N ILE A 40 6.76 4.90 7.16
CA ILE A 40 5.84 4.44 8.20
C ILE A 40 4.53 5.22 8.11
N MET A 41 3.40 4.51 8.17
CA MET A 41 2.10 5.10 8.46
C MET A 41 1.92 5.12 9.98
N HIS A 42 1.75 6.32 10.53
CA HIS A 42 1.40 6.54 11.92
C HIS A 42 -0.11 6.64 12.05
N ILE A 43 -0.69 5.85 12.93
CA ILE A 43 -2.13 5.78 13.13
C ILE A 43 -2.43 5.95 14.62
N HIS A 44 -2.86 7.15 14.98
CA HIS A 44 -3.34 7.51 16.31
C HIS A 44 -4.45 8.57 16.16
N PRO A 45 -5.72 8.15 16.03
CA PRO A 45 -6.84 9.05 15.78
C PRO A 45 -6.89 10.24 16.73
N PHE A 46 -7.06 11.44 16.18
CA PHE A 46 -7.32 12.68 16.92
C PHE A 46 -8.83 12.93 17.07
N THR A 47 -9.62 12.46 16.10
CA THR A 47 -11.08 12.65 16.04
C THR A 47 -11.82 11.35 15.75
N ALA A 48 -13.13 11.32 16.03
CA ALA A 48 -13.95 10.12 15.86
C ALA A 48 -14.04 9.67 14.39
N ASP A 49 -13.96 10.62 13.45
CA ASP A 49 -14.00 10.33 12.02
C ASP A 49 -12.72 9.65 11.50
N GLU A 50 -11.66 9.60 12.31
CA GLU A 50 -10.40 8.91 12.02
C GLU A 50 -10.32 7.52 12.68
N GLU A 51 -11.28 7.14 13.52
CA GLU A 51 -11.36 5.79 14.09
C GLU A 51 -11.95 4.79 13.06
N GLY A 52 -11.69 3.50 13.27
CA GLY A 52 -12.31 2.45 12.46
C GLY A 52 -12.03 2.64 10.96
N ALA A 53 -13.09 2.82 10.16
CA ALA A 53 -13.00 3.03 8.71
C ALA A 53 -12.27 4.34 8.34
N GLY A 54 -12.23 5.33 9.23
CA GLY A 54 -11.43 6.55 9.09
C GLY A 54 -9.92 6.32 9.09
N ALA A 55 -9.48 5.17 9.60
CA ALA A 55 -8.10 4.72 9.60
C ALA A 55 -7.82 3.63 8.55
N SER A 56 -8.68 3.46 7.54
CA SER A 56 -8.42 2.50 6.47
C SER A 56 -7.19 2.87 5.64
N LEU A 57 -6.62 1.88 4.94
CA LEU A 57 -5.50 2.11 4.03
C LEU A 57 -5.87 3.15 2.95
N VAL A 58 -7.09 3.06 2.41
CA VAL A 58 -7.61 4.05 1.45
C VAL A 58 -7.66 5.47 2.06
N LYS A 59 -8.11 5.62 3.32
CA LYS A 59 -8.14 6.92 3.99
C LYS A 59 -6.76 7.54 4.14
N TRP A 60 -5.74 6.73 4.42
CA TRP A 60 -4.36 7.22 4.46
C TRP A 60 -3.92 7.81 3.11
N PHE A 61 -4.27 7.17 1.99
CA PHE A 61 -4.04 7.73 0.66
C PHE A 61 -4.81 9.05 0.46
N GLU A 62 -6.08 9.10 0.84
CA GLU A 62 -6.91 10.31 0.71
C GLU A 62 -6.37 11.49 1.52
N TYR A 63 -5.97 11.27 2.78
CA TYR A 63 -5.38 12.32 3.63
C TYR A 63 -4.08 12.88 3.05
N GLY A 64 -3.26 12.04 2.41
CA GLY A 64 -2.04 12.45 1.72
C GLY A 64 -2.26 13.00 0.30
N GLY A 65 -3.50 13.00 -0.21
CA GLY A 65 -3.81 13.43 -1.59
C GLY A 65 -3.44 12.41 -2.70
N GLY A 66 -3.23 11.15 -2.31
CA GLY A 66 -3.07 10.00 -3.19
C GLY A 66 -4.41 9.37 -3.59
N VAL A 67 -4.32 8.23 -4.26
CA VAL A 67 -5.45 7.38 -4.64
C VAL A 67 -5.05 5.92 -4.47
N LEU A 68 -5.89 5.13 -3.82
CA LEU A 68 -5.84 3.68 -3.86
C LEU A 68 -7.26 3.18 -4.08
N GLY A 69 -7.46 2.39 -5.13
CA GLY A 69 -8.73 1.73 -5.40
C GLY A 69 -8.53 0.42 -6.15
N SER A 70 -9.63 -0.24 -6.50
CA SER A 70 -9.63 -1.52 -7.22
C SER A 70 -8.95 -1.48 -8.59
N ASP A 71 -8.93 -0.33 -9.28
CA ASP A 71 -8.40 -0.22 -10.65
C ASP A 71 -7.15 0.64 -10.78
N ARG A 72 -6.79 1.45 -9.78
CA ARG A 72 -5.71 2.43 -9.89
C ARG A 72 -5.04 2.77 -8.58
N VAL A 73 -3.79 3.20 -8.68
CA VAL A 73 -2.99 3.66 -7.55
C VAL A 73 -2.16 4.88 -7.93
N ARG A 74 -2.10 5.84 -7.00
CA ARG A 74 -1.15 6.95 -6.98
C ARG A 74 -0.76 7.19 -5.54
N LEU A 75 0.50 6.92 -5.20
CA LEU A 75 1.02 7.24 -3.87
C LEU A 75 0.86 8.75 -3.58
N PRO A 76 0.53 9.16 -2.34
CA PRO A 76 0.63 10.55 -1.92
C PRO A 76 1.96 11.19 -2.35
N GLY A 77 1.88 12.40 -2.92
CA GLY A 77 3.05 13.13 -3.43
C GLY A 77 3.64 12.62 -4.76
N SER A 78 3.22 11.47 -5.28
CA SER A 78 3.64 11.00 -6.60
C SER A 78 2.93 11.77 -7.72
N PRO A 79 3.62 12.12 -8.82
CA PRO A 79 2.98 12.69 -10.00
C PRO A 79 2.25 11.63 -10.84
N ASP A 80 2.62 10.36 -10.71
CA ASP A 80 2.20 9.29 -11.60
C ASP A 80 1.01 8.52 -11.03
N THR A 81 0.01 8.26 -11.87
CA THR A 81 -1.10 7.35 -11.57
C THR A 81 -0.99 6.12 -12.46
N TYR A 82 -1.07 4.94 -11.86
CA TYR A 82 -1.06 3.67 -12.56
C TYR A 82 -2.44 3.05 -12.50
N THR A 83 -2.87 2.45 -13.62
CA THR A 83 -4.19 1.83 -13.77
C THR A 83 -4.00 0.40 -14.28
N ASN A 84 -4.80 -0.53 -13.76
CA ASN A 84 -4.82 -1.92 -14.20
C ASN A 84 -4.90 -2.02 -15.73
N GLY A 85 -4.08 -2.90 -16.32
CA GLY A 85 -3.95 -3.02 -17.77
C GLY A 85 -2.87 -2.12 -18.38
N GLY A 86 -2.28 -1.20 -17.61
CA GLY A 86 -1.12 -0.43 -18.05
C GLY A 86 0.12 -1.31 -18.18
N GLU A 87 0.96 -1.03 -19.19
CA GLU A 87 2.20 -1.79 -19.41
C GLU A 87 3.35 -1.28 -18.54
N CYS A 88 4.12 -2.22 -17.99
CA CYS A 88 5.43 -1.97 -17.41
C CYS A 88 6.50 -1.82 -18.51
N PRO A 89 7.69 -1.26 -18.20
CA PRO A 89 8.74 -1.04 -19.20
C PRO A 89 9.24 -2.31 -19.92
N ASP A 90 9.06 -3.47 -19.31
CA ASP A 90 9.39 -4.79 -19.88
C ASP A 90 8.27 -5.40 -20.75
N GLY A 91 7.16 -4.69 -20.93
CA GLY A 91 5.98 -5.10 -21.68
C GLY A 91 5.00 -5.98 -20.91
N THR A 92 5.23 -6.23 -19.62
CA THR A 92 4.27 -6.95 -18.78
C THR A 92 3.08 -6.07 -18.41
N ILE A 93 1.93 -6.69 -18.13
CA ILE A 93 0.71 -5.97 -17.73
C ILE A 93 0.71 -5.75 -16.22
N GLY A 94 0.60 -4.49 -15.82
CA GLY A 94 0.52 -4.04 -14.45
C GLY A 94 -0.90 -4.11 -13.87
N THR A 95 -0.96 -4.52 -12.61
CA THR A 95 -2.16 -4.58 -11.77
C THR A 95 -1.85 -4.04 -10.38
N VAL A 96 -2.81 -3.36 -9.77
CA VAL A 96 -2.77 -2.91 -8.38
C VAL A 96 -2.99 -4.11 -7.48
N GLN A 97 -2.09 -4.28 -6.52
CA GLN A 97 -2.12 -5.35 -5.55
C GLN A 97 -1.68 -4.81 -4.20
N VAL A 98 -2.29 -5.31 -3.13
CA VAL A 98 -1.88 -5.02 -1.75
C VAL A 98 -1.49 -6.32 -1.08
N ILE A 99 -0.30 -6.35 -0.50
CA ILE A 99 0.21 -7.51 0.23
C ILE A 99 0.39 -7.09 1.67
N VAL A 100 -0.32 -7.76 2.58
CA VAL A 100 -0.25 -7.51 4.01
C VAL A 100 0.46 -8.71 4.65
N ASN A 101 1.58 -8.44 5.33
CA ASN A 101 2.35 -9.46 6.05
C ASN A 101 2.71 -10.69 5.16
N GLY A 102 2.95 -10.44 3.86
CA GLY A 102 3.33 -11.46 2.88
C GLY A 102 2.17 -12.21 2.20
N ALA A 103 0.92 -11.92 2.57
CA ALA A 103 -0.29 -12.47 1.97
C ALA A 103 -1.01 -11.43 1.11
N LEU A 104 -1.56 -11.84 -0.04
CA LEU A 104 -2.38 -10.96 -0.88
C LEU A 104 -3.66 -10.59 -0.12
N GLU A 105 -3.92 -9.30 0.00
CA GLU A 105 -5.17 -8.75 0.54
C GLU A 105 -6.05 -8.35 -0.64
N THR A 106 -7.23 -8.97 -0.76
CA THR A 106 -8.15 -8.74 -1.88
C THR A 106 -9.22 -7.70 -1.55
N ASP A 107 -9.51 -7.48 -0.27
CA ASP A 107 -10.53 -6.54 0.21
C ASP A 107 -9.86 -5.26 0.76
N TYR A 108 -8.74 -4.85 0.15
CA TYR A 108 -7.88 -3.77 0.65
C TYR A 108 -8.55 -2.39 0.67
N GLU A 109 -9.65 -2.20 -0.07
CA GLU A 109 -10.45 -0.97 -0.04
C GLU A 109 -11.13 -0.76 1.33
N GLU A 110 -11.41 -1.84 2.05
CA GLU A 110 -11.97 -1.82 3.40
C GLU A 110 -10.91 -2.12 4.48
N TYR A 111 -9.68 -2.45 4.09
CA TYR A 111 -8.64 -2.86 5.02
C TYR A 111 -8.25 -1.75 5.98
N ILE A 112 -8.29 -2.08 7.27
CA ILE A 112 -7.83 -1.22 8.36
C ILE A 112 -6.50 -1.79 8.87
N PRO A 113 -5.36 -1.13 8.60
CA PRO A 113 -4.06 -1.56 9.10
C PRO A 113 -4.03 -1.76 10.61
N GLN A 114 -3.26 -2.74 11.06
CA GLN A 114 -3.01 -3.07 12.47
C GLN A 114 -1.58 -2.68 12.86
N ASP A 115 -1.33 -2.52 14.16
CA ASP A 115 0.02 -2.22 14.66
C ASP A 115 1.03 -3.31 14.25
N GLY A 116 2.16 -2.87 13.69
CA GLY A 116 3.23 -3.76 13.24
C GLY A 116 3.02 -4.39 11.86
N ASP A 117 1.91 -4.10 11.18
CA ASP A 117 1.71 -4.55 9.81
C ASP A 117 2.85 -4.10 8.89
N ARG A 118 3.15 -4.96 7.92
CA ARG A 118 4.02 -4.68 6.78
C ARG A 118 3.20 -4.77 5.51
N ILE A 119 3.02 -3.64 4.84
CA ILE A 119 2.17 -3.52 3.65
C ILE A 119 3.02 -3.22 2.43
N GLU A 120 2.95 -4.06 1.41
CA GLU A 120 3.48 -3.73 0.08
C GLU A 120 2.31 -3.32 -0.81
N ILE A 121 2.34 -2.08 -1.31
CA ILE A 121 1.42 -1.60 -2.34
C ILE A 121 2.15 -1.71 -3.67
N VAL A 122 1.62 -2.51 -4.58
CA VAL A 122 2.30 -2.88 -5.82
C VAL A 122 1.46 -2.46 -7.02
N PHE A 123 2.09 -1.82 -8.01
CA PHE A 123 1.62 -1.84 -9.38
C PHE A 123 2.62 -2.62 -10.22
N GLY A 124 2.21 -3.75 -10.78
CA GLY A 124 3.10 -4.59 -11.60
C GLY A 124 2.44 -5.90 -11.98
N PRO A 125 3.18 -6.85 -12.57
CA PRO A 125 2.67 -8.17 -12.86
C PRO A 125 2.00 -8.79 -11.64
N GLU A 126 0.88 -9.46 -11.86
CA GLU A 126 0.19 -10.17 -10.79
C GLU A 126 1.14 -11.15 -10.08
N ARG A 127 1.36 -10.94 -8.78
CA ARG A 127 2.33 -11.68 -7.97
C ARG A 127 1.96 -13.13 -7.81
N GLU A 128 0.68 -13.49 -7.89
CA GLU A 128 0.25 -14.89 -7.92
C GLU A 128 0.84 -15.60 -9.15
N PHE A 129 0.75 -14.97 -10.33
CA PHE A 129 1.40 -15.49 -11.53
C PHE A 129 2.92 -15.49 -11.43
N VAL A 130 3.54 -14.48 -10.82
CA VAL A 130 5.00 -14.46 -10.62
C VAL A 130 5.45 -15.59 -9.68
N ARG A 131 4.79 -15.78 -8.53
CA ARG A 131 5.12 -16.87 -7.59
C ARG A 131 4.87 -18.25 -8.21
N GLN A 132 3.76 -18.43 -8.93
CA GLN A 132 3.48 -19.68 -9.65
C GLN A 132 4.54 -19.94 -10.73
N ALA A 133 4.91 -18.93 -11.52
CA ALA A 133 5.97 -19.06 -12.52
C ALA A 133 7.35 -19.37 -11.91
N LEU A 134 7.68 -18.79 -10.74
CA LEU A 134 8.93 -19.07 -10.03
C LEU A 134 8.96 -20.46 -9.39
N THR A 135 7.80 -21.00 -9.01
CA THR A 135 7.68 -22.37 -8.47
C THR A 135 7.66 -23.43 -9.57
N ASP A 136 7.09 -23.10 -10.74
CA ASP A 136 7.09 -23.97 -11.93
C ASP A 136 8.39 -23.90 -12.75
N ALA A 137 9.22 -22.87 -12.53
CA ALA A 137 10.52 -22.77 -13.18
C ALA A 137 11.42 -23.93 -12.72
N PRO A 138 12.02 -24.71 -13.64
CA PRO A 138 12.95 -25.75 -13.24
C PRO A 138 14.08 -25.12 -12.44
N ALA A 139 14.37 -25.68 -11.26
CA ALA A 139 15.45 -25.20 -10.40
C ALA A 139 16.72 -25.04 -11.24
N ARG A 140 17.19 -23.80 -11.41
CA ARG A 140 18.49 -23.55 -12.03
C ARG A 140 19.54 -24.09 -11.06
N LEU A 141 20.02 -25.30 -11.35
CA LEU A 141 21.25 -25.83 -10.79
C LEU A 141 22.38 -24.90 -11.24
N TYR A 142 22.90 -24.11 -10.31
CA TYR A 142 24.22 -23.50 -10.40
C TYR A 142 25.23 -24.44 -9.74
#